data_AF-Q0BU16-F1
#
_entry.id   AF-Q0BU16-F1
#
_cell.length_a   1.000
_cell.length_b   1.000
_cell.length_c   1.000
_cell.angle_alpha   90.00
_cell.angle_beta   90.00
_cell.angle_gamma   90.00
#
_symmetry.space_group_name_H-M   'P 1'
#
loop_
_entity.id
_entity.type
_entity.pdbx_description
1 polymer ?
#
loop_
_entity_poly.entity_id
_entity_poly.type
_entity_poly.pdbx_seq_one_letter_code
_entity_poly.pdbx_strand_id
1 'polypeptide(L)'
;MIAAFQMLVLTGALGVVAAWMLARPASSVVLRALPAFMHAIAGMCSLFLLWRGQNEPVRGAAFGVAQFGSMAFGLIATAFMIAMGMLVCRWVGRRPPILLVGLHATLAMGGVLMLAAYVAFPGP
;
A
#
# COMPACT_ATOMS: atom_id res chain seq x y z
N MET A 1 -6.20 10.19 8.36
CA MET A 1 -6.19 8.71 8.45
C MET A 1 -7.26 8.07 7.58
N ILE A 2 -8.51 8.56 7.59
CA ILE A 2 -9.58 8.03 6.71
C ILE A 2 -9.24 8.18 5.22
N ALA A 3 -8.82 9.37 4.78
CA ALA A 3 -8.45 9.59 3.38
C ALA A 3 -7.28 8.69 2.94
N ALA A 4 -6.31 8.48 3.83
CA ALA A 4 -5.21 7.53 3.64
C ALA A 4 -5.72 6.10 3.46
N PHE A 5 -6.67 5.66 4.29
CA PHE A 5 -7.29 4.35 4.18
C PHE A 5 -8.03 4.17 2.84
N GLN A 6 -8.85 5.14 2.44
CA GLN A 6 -9.54 5.10 1.14
C GLN A 6 -8.56 5.01 -0.03
N MET A 7 -7.50 5.80 0.00
CA MET A 7 -6.45 5.77 -1.03
C MET A 7 -5.67 4.45 -1.03
N LEU A 8 -5.46 3.82 0.12
CA LEU A 8 -4.84 2.50 0.21
C LEU A 8 -5.72 1.40 -0.37
N VAL A 9 -7.03 1.44 -0.13
CA VAL A 9 -7.97 0.49 -0.74
C VAL A 9 -7.93 0.60 -2.26
N LEU A 10 -7.95 1.84 -2.78
CA LEU A 10 -7.78 2.10 -4.22
C LEU A 10 -6.43 1.59 -4.74
N THR A 11 -5.35 1.84 -3.99
CA THR A 11 -4.00 1.38 -4.32
C THR A 11 -3.97 -0.15 -4.41
N GLY A 12 -4.58 -0.85 -3.45
CA GLY A 12 -4.70 -2.31 -3.46
C GLY A 12 -5.47 -2.83 -4.67
N ALA A 13 -6.62 -2.21 -4.97
CA ALA A 13 -7.41 -2.56 -6.16
C ALA A 13 -6.62 -2.38 -7.46
N LEU A 14 -5.91 -1.26 -7.62
CA LEU A 14 -5.03 -1.03 -8.76
C LEU A 14 -3.89 -2.05 -8.84
N GLY A 15 -3.34 -2.47 -7.70
CA GLY A 15 -2.31 -3.51 -7.63
C GLY A 15 -2.82 -4.87 -8.11
N VAL A 16 -4.03 -5.25 -7.71
CA VAL A 16 -4.69 -6.48 -8.20
C VAL A 16 -4.94 -6.42 -9.71
N VAL A 17 -5.48 -5.30 -10.21
CA VAL A 17 -5.71 -5.09 -11.64
C VAL A 17 -4.39 -5.15 -12.41
N ALA A 18 -3.33 -4.50 -11.92
CA ALA A 18 -2.01 -4.53 -12.51
C ALA A 18 -1.46 -5.95 -12.60
N ALA A 19 -1.50 -6.71 -11.50
CA ALA A 19 -1.05 -8.10 -11.46
C ALA A 19 -1.82 -8.97 -12.46
N TRP A 20 -3.14 -8.81 -12.52
CA TRP A 20 -4.01 -9.54 -13.44
C TRP A 20 -3.73 -9.22 -14.91
N MET A 21 -3.58 -7.93 -15.26
CA MET A 21 -3.25 -7.52 -16.62
C MET A 21 -1.85 -7.97 -17.05
N LEU A 22 -0.88 -7.96 -16.13
CA LEU A 22 0.48 -8.47 -16.39
C LEU A 22 0.51 -10.00 -16.59
N ALA A 23 -0.42 -10.74 -15.99
CA ALA A 23 -0.56 -12.17 -16.19
C ALA A 23 -1.21 -12.54 -17.55
N ARG A 24 -1.82 -11.57 -18.25
CA ARG A 24 -2.52 -11.82 -19.51
C ARG A 24 -1.66 -11.47 -20.74
N PRO A 25 -1.80 -12.24 -21.83
CA PRO A 25 -1.30 -11.81 -23.13
C PRO A 25 -2.13 -10.60 -23.58
N ALA A 26 -1.46 -9.46 -23.80
CA ALA A 26 -2.08 -8.27 -24.37
C ALA A 26 -1.24 -7.80 -25.55
N SER A 27 -1.90 -7.25 -26.57
CA SER A 27 -1.24 -6.69 -27.74
C SER A 27 -0.53 -5.36 -27.44
N SER A 28 -0.96 -4.63 -26.40
CA SER A 28 -0.38 -3.33 -26.03
C SER A 28 0.39 -3.39 -24.71
N VAL A 29 1.65 -2.94 -24.75
CA VAL A 29 2.50 -2.74 -23.56
C VAL A 29 1.94 -1.61 -22.68
N VAL A 30 1.42 -0.54 -23.29
CA VAL A 30 0.87 0.62 -22.58
C VAL A 30 -0.33 0.22 -21.72
N LEU A 31 -1.26 -0.55 -22.28
CA LEU A 31 -2.44 -1.01 -21.53
C LEU A 31 -2.07 -1.93 -20.36
N ARG A 32 -0.99 -2.72 -20.47
CA ARG A 32 -0.50 -3.56 -19.37
C ARG A 32 0.22 -2.76 -18.28
N ALA A 33 0.95 -1.72 -18.66
CA ALA A 33 1.75 -0.93 -17.73
C ALA A 33 0.94 0.14 -16.98
N LEU A 34 -0.15 0.63 -17.58
CA LEU A 34 -0.93 1.74 -17.03
C LEU A 34 -1.43 1.50 -15.59
N PRO A 35 -2.05 0.35 -15.24
CA PRO A 35 -2.51 0.14 -13.86
C PRO A 35 -1.35 0.02 -12.87
N ALA A 36 -0.20 -0.52 -13.30
CA ALA A 36 1.00 -0.59 -12.47
C ALA A 36 1.56 0.81 -12.16
N PHE A 37 1.53 1.72 -13.13
CA PHE A 37 1.91 3.11 -12.94
C PHE A 37 0.93 3.84 -12.02
N MET A 38 -0.37 3.67 -12.22
CA MET A 38 -1.40 4.22 -11.33
C MET A 38 -1.27 3.68 -9.90
N HIS A 39 -1.00 2.38 -9.74
CA HIS A 39 -0.73 1.77 -8.44
C HIS A 39 0.48 2.43 -7.74
N ALA A 40 1.57 2.68 -8.46
CA ALA A 40 2.75 3.35 -7.90
C ALA A 40 2.43 4.78 -7.42
N ILE A 41 1.71 5.57 -8.23
CA ILE A 41 1.28 6.93 -7.85
C ILE A 41 0.35 6.87 -6.64
N ALA A 42 -0.67 6.01 -6.68
CA ALA A 42 -1.63 5.86 -5.58
C ALA A 42 -0.94 5.42 -4.29
N GLY A 43 0.07 4.54 -4.37
CA GLY A 43 0.88 4.11 -3.24
C GLY A 43 1.68 5.26 -2.62
N MET A 44 2.30 6.12 -3.44
CA MET A 44 3.00 7.32 -2.96
C MET A 44 2.03 8.30 -2.27
N CYS A 45 0.89 8.58 -2.90
CA CYS A 45 -0.15 9.44 -2.31
C CYS A 45 -0.68 8.86 -0.98
N SER A 46 -0.89 7.55 -0.93
CA SER A 46 -1.33 6.85 0.27
C SER A 46 -0.34 7.01 1.43
N LEU A 47 0.96 6.82 1.16
CA LEU A 47 2.00 6.99 2.16
C LEU A 47 2.11 8.44 2.66
N PHE A 48 2.01 9.40 1.75
CA PHE A 48 1.98 10.83 2.11
C PHE A 48 0.78 11.19 3.00
N LEU A 49 -0.41 10.72 2.65
CA LEU A 49 -1.62 10.94 3.46
C LEU A 49 -1.54 10.25 4.83
N LEU A 50 -0.93 9.06 4.88
CA LEU A 50 -0.68 8.34 6.13
C LEU A 50 0.26 9.11 7.04
N TRP A 51 1.36 9.64 6.48
CA TRP A 51 2.32 10.47 7.20
C TRP A 51 1.66 11.73 7.76
N ARG A 52 0.87 12.44 6.94
CA ARG A 52 0.08 13.60 7.38
C ARG A 52 -0.89 13.23 8.49
N GLY A 53 -1.56 12.08 8.34
CA GLY A 53 -2.55 11.56 9.28
C GLY A 53 -1.98 11.17 10.65
N GLN A 54 -0.66 11.05 10.82
CA GLN A 54 -0.06 10.78 12.14
C GLN A 54 -0.29 11.90 13.16
N ASN A 55 -0.61 13.12 12.70
CA ASN A 55 -0.90 14.27 13.57
C ASN A 55 -2.39 14.41 13.92
N GLU A 56 -3.26 13.52 13.41
CA GLU A 56 -4.67 13.53 13.76
C GLU A 56 -4.90 13.04 15.20
N PRO A 57 -5.99 13.46 15.86
CA PRO A 57 -6.33 12.95 17.19
C PRO A 57 -6.39 11.42 17.21
N VAL A 58 -5.84 10.84 18.29
CA VAL A 58 -5.78 9.39 18.48
C VAL A 58 -7.19 8.81 18.53
N ARG A 59 -7.46 7.81 17.69
CA ARG A 59 -8.74 7.10 17.63
C ARG A 59 -8.67 5.77 18.39
N GLY A 60 -9.82 5.33 18.89
CA GLY A 60 -9.98 3.98 19.43
C GLY A 60 -9.11 3.65 20.65
N ALA A 61 -8.67 4.67 21.41
CA ALA A 61 -7.84 4.46 22.61
C ALA A 61 -8.55 3.60 23.67
N ALA A 62 -9.86 3.83 23.88
CA ALA A 62 -10.69 3.02 24.77
C ALA A 62 -10.82 1.55 24.35
N PHE A 63 -10.52 1.23 23.08
CA PHE A 63 -10.61 -0.12 22.51
C PHE A 63 -9.23 -0.78 22.31
N GLY A 64 -8.16 -0.18 22.84
CA GLY A 64 -6.79 -0.72 22.75
C GLY A 64 -6.13 -0.58 21.37
N VAL A 65 -6.72 0.18 20.44
CA VAL A 65 -6.21 0.31 19.06
C VAL A 65 -5.51 1.64 18.78
N ALA A 66 -5.21 2.44 19.80
CA ALA A 66 -4.55 3.74 19.66
C ALA A 66 -3.27 3.70 18.79
N GLN A 67 -2.50 2.63 18.90
CA GLN A 67 -1.23 2.47 18.18
C GLN A 67 -1.39 1.86 16.78
N PHE A 68 -2.60 1.45 16.37
CA PHE A 68 -2.77 0.78 15.08
C PHE A 68 -2.47 1.71 13.90
N GLY A 69 -2.72 3.02 14.05
CA GLY A 69 -2.36 4.01 13.04
C GLY A 69 -0.85 4.12 12.78
N SER A 70 -0.03 4.08 13.84
CA SER A 70 1.43 4.14 13.74
C SER A 70 2.03 2.80 13.28
N MET A 71 1.47 1.68 13.77
CA MET A 71 1.84 0.34 13.29
C MET A 71 1.52 0.15 11.81
N ALA A 72 0.33 0.58 11.37
CA ALA A 72 -0.05 0.56 9.96
C ALA A 72 0.91 1.39 9.10
N PHE A 73 1.27 2.60 9.56
CA PHE A 73 2.28 3.42 8.88
C PHE A 73 3.61 2.68 8.71
N GLY A 74 4.12 2.04 9.77
CA GLY A 74 5.36 1.27 9.70
C GLY A 74 5.30 0.12 8.69
N LEU A 75 4.19 -0.64 8.68
CA LEU A 75 3.99 -1.75 7.74
C LEU A 75 3.91 -1.25 6.29
N ILE A 76 3.13 -0.20 6.03
CA ILE A 76 2.97 0.38 4.67
C ILE A 76 4.28 1.02 4.20
N ALA A 77 4.98 1.76 5.05
CA ALA A 77 6.28 2.34 4.72
C ALA A 77 7.30 1.25 4.35
N THR A 78 7.34 0.16 5.11
CA THR A 78 8.21 -1.00 4.82
C THR A 78 7.82 -1.66 3.51
N ALA A 79 6.52 -1.89 3.27
CA ALA A 79 6.03 -2.42 2.00
C ALA A 79 6.42 -1.53 0.81
N PHE A 80 6.35 -0.20 0.98
CA PHE A 80 6.75 0.77 -0.03
C PHE A 80 8.26 0.70 -0.32
N MET A 81 9.11 0.62 0.71
CA MET A 81 10.56 0.44 0.52
C MET A 81 10.89 -0.84 -0.24
N ILE A 82 10.20 -1.96 0.07
CA ILE A 82 10.37 -3.21 -0.67
C ILE A 82 9.97 -3.03 -2.13
N ALA A 83 8.86 -2.34 -2.41
CA ALA A 83 8.43 -2.05 -3.78
C ALA A 83 9.47 -1.21 -4.55
N MET A 84 10.05 -0.19 -3.91
CA MET A 84 11.14 0.59 -4.50
C MET A 84 12.38 -0.27 -4.74
N GLY A 85 12.75 -1.15 -3.81
CA GLY A 85 13.83 -2.12 -4.00
C GLY A 85 13.58 -3.04 -5.20
N MET A 86 12.36 -3.56 -5.35
CA MET A 86 11.98 -4.37 -6.52
C MET A 86 12.05 -3.57 -7.84
N LEU A 87 11.65 -2.29 -7.81
CA LEU A 87 11.76 -1.40 -8.97
C LEU A 87 13.22 -1.18 -9.37
N VAL A 88 14.09 -0.91 -8.40
CA VAL A 88 15.55 -0.78 -8.61
C VAL A 88 16.13 -2.09 -9.16
N CYS A 89 15.78 -3.25 -8.61
CA CYS A 89 16.20 -4.54 -9.14
C CYS A 89 15.85 -4.69 -10.63
N ARG A 90 14.61 -4.34 -11.01
CA ARG A 90 14.19 -4.38 -12.42
C ARG A 90 14.95 -3.39 -13.29
N TRP A 91 15.24 -2.19 -12.79
CA TRP A 91 15.99 -1.18 -13.52
C TRP A 91 17.41 -1.66 -13.84
N VAL A 92 18.09 -2.33 -12.89
CA VAL A 92 19.42 -2.93 -13.12
C VAL A 92 19.37 -4.27 -13.89
N GLY A 93 18.24 -4.59 -14.52
CA GLY A 93 18.06 -5.80 -15.34
C GLY A 93 17.89 -7.10 -14.56
N ARG A 94 17.71 -7.04 -13.23
CA ARG A 94 17.49 -8.22 -12.37
C ARG A 94 16.01 -8.48 -12.15
N ARG A 95 15.64 -9.76 -12.07
CA ARG A 95 14.28 -10.15 -11.69
C ARG A 95 14.14 -10.06 -10.16
N PRO A 96 13.11 -9.37 -9.64
CA PRO A 96 12.87 -9.34 -8.20
C PRO A 96 12.53 -10.76 -7.70
N PRO A 97 13.07 -11.19 -6.54
CA PRO A 97 12.71 -12.45 -5.93
C PRO A 97 11.20 -12.54 -5.65
N ILE A 98 10.59 -13.69 -5.96
CA ILE A 98 9.15 -13.91 -5.75
C ILE A 98 8.74 -13.74 -4.28
N LEU A 99 9.65 -14.08 -3.35
CA LEU A 99 9.45 -13.88 -1.92
C LEU A 99 9.28 -12.41 -1.54
N LEU A 100 9.96 -11.47 -2.23
CA LEU A 100 9.80 -10.03 -1.96
C LEU A 100 8.42 -9.53 -2.40
N VAL A 101 7.88 -10.09 -3.48
CA VAL A 101 6.52 -9.76 -3.95
C VAL A 101 5.49 -10.22 -2.92
N GLY A 102 5.63 -11.45 -2.42
CA GLY A 102 4.78 -11.99 -1.36
C GLY A 102 4.87 -11.17 -0.07
N LEU A 103 6.09 -10.88 0.38
CA LEU A 103 6.34 -10.07 1.58
C LEU A 103 5.76 -8.66 1.46
N HIS A 104 5.94 -8.00 0.31
CA HIS A 104 5.33 -6.70 0.02
C HIS A 104 3.80 -6.76 0.16
N ALA A 105 3.16 -7.78 -0.46
CA ALA A 105 1.71 -7.94 -0.40
C ALA A 105 1.21 -8.20 1.03
N THR A 106 1.91 -9.06 1.80
CA THR A 106 1.54 -9.37 3.19
C THR A 106 1.67 -8.13 4.09
N LEU A 107 2.77 -7.38 3.99
CA LEU A 107 2.96 -6.16 4.77
C LEU A 107 1.94 -5.09 4.40
N ALA A 108 1.69 -4.89 3.10
CA ALA A 108 0.69 -3.96 2.61
C ALA A 108 -0.70 -4.31 3.15
N MET A 109 -1.12 -5.57 3.02
CA MET A 109 -2.44 -6.01 3.49
C MET A 109 -2.56 -5.94 5.01
N GLY A 110 -1.52 -6.34 5.76
CA GLY A 110 -1.48 -6.20 7.21
C GLY A 110 -1.63 -4.75 7.65
N GLY A 111 -0.90 -3.82 7.01
CA GLY A 111 -1.02 -2.39 7.27
C GLY A 111 -2.43 -1.86 6.96
N VAL A 112 -3.03 -2.29 5.85
CA VAL A 112 -4.42 -1.92 5.50
C VAL A 112 -5.42 -2.41 6.54
N LEU A 113 -5.30 -3.67 6.99
CA LEU A 113 -6.21 -4.24 8.00
C LEU A 113 -6.07 -3.55 9.37
N MET A 114 -4.85 -3.26 9.81
CA MET A 114 -4.63 -2.49 11.04
C MET A 114 -5.21 -1.08 10.92
N LEU A 115 -5.02 -0.41 9.78
CA LEU A 115 -5.59 0.91 9.54
C LEU A 115 -7.11 0.87 9.46
N ALA A 116 -7.70 -0.17 8.86
CA ALA A 116 -9.14 -0.38 8.81
C ALA A 116 -9.73 -0.46 10.22
N ALA A 117 -9.11 -1.27 11.09
CA ALA A 117 -9.49 -1.35 12.50
C ALA A 117 -9.34 0.00 13.20
N TYR A 118 -8.26 0.75 12.96
CA TYR A 118 -8.06 2.08 13.54
C TYR A 118 -9.15 3.09 13.13
N VAL A 119 -9.54 3.12 11.85
CA VAL A 119 -10.51 4.10 11.34
C VAL A 119 -11.96 3.71 11.60
N ALA A 120 -12.24 2.43 11.91
CA ALA A 120 -13.57 1.94 12.25
C ALA A 120 -14.10 2.48 13.58
N PHE A 121 -13.22 2.90 14.49
CA PHE A 121 -13.61 3.50 15.75
C PHE A 121 -13.72 5.03 15.65
N PRO A 122 -14.66 5.63 16.40
CA PRO A 122 -14.78 7.09 16.46
C PRO A 122 -13.49 7.73 17.00
N GLY A 123 -13.28 8.99 16.60
CA GLY A 123 -12.31 9.86 17.25
C GLY A 123 -12.74 10.23 18.67
N PRO A 124 -11.89 10.93 19.41
CA PRO A 124 -12.26 11.51 20.70
C PRO A 124 -13.46 12.45 20.56
#